data_AF-A0A1J5AQG6-F1
#
_entry.id   AF-A0A1J5AQG6-F1
#
_cell.length_a   1.000
_cell.length_b   1.000
_cell.length_c   1.000
_cell.angle_alpha   90.00
_cell.angle_beta   90.00
_cell.angle_gamma   90.00
#
_symmetry.space_group_name_H-M   'P 1'
#
loop_
_entity.id
_entity.type
_entity.pdbx_description
1 polymer ?
#
loop_
_entity_poly.entity_id
_entity_poly.type
_entity_poly.pdbx_seq_one_letter_code
_entity_poly.pdbx_strand_id
1 'polypeptide(L)' 'MSSLNNTSVELHDAWQRLGQRWEDAKSLWNDPVRWNFEKEHWAPLEGQVQATQREMEQLAQVIAQAQRSVK' A
#
# COMPACT_ATOMS: atom_id res chain seq x y z
N MET A 1 18.07 9.63 -2.12
CA MET A 1 17.27 9.37 -3.33
C MET A 1 16.69 7.95 -3.33
N SER A 2 17.46 6.94 -2.91
CA SER A 2 17.02 5.53 -2.84
C SER A 2 16.02 5.23 -1.72
N SER A 3 16.10 5.89 -0.55
CA SER A 3 15.29 5.51 0.61
C SER A 3 13.78 5.61 0.38
N LEU A 4 13.25 6.74 -0.10
CA LEU A 4 11.80 6.95 -0.30
C LEU A 4 11.23 6.01 -1.37
N ASN A 5 11.95 5.81 -2.47
CA ASN A 5 11.53 4.90 -3.52
C ASN A 5 11.57 3.45 -3.02
N ASN A 6 12.60 3.07 -2.28
CA ASN A 6 12.71 1.75 -1.66
C ASN A 6 11.57 1.52 -0.65
N THR A 7 11.23 2.51 0.19
CA THR A 7 10.12 2.39 1.14
C THR A 7 8.77 2.26 0.42
N SER A 8 8.58 2.91 -0.74
CA SER A 8 7.35 2.73 -1.54
C SER A 8 7.25 1.29 -2.07
N VAL A 9 8.36 0.74 -2.57
CA VAL A 9 8.43 -0.66 -3.02
C VAL A 9 8.19 -1.63 -1.86
N GLU A 10 8.81 -1.40 -0.70
CA GLU A 10 8.62 -2.23 0.49
C GLU A 10 7.15 -2.23 0.97
N LEU A 11 6.49 -1.06 0.92
CA LEU A 11 5.06 -0.94 1.24
C LEU A 11 4.21 -1.71 0.24
N HIS A 12 4.51 -1.62 -1.05
CA HIS A 12 3.84 -2.38 -2.09
C HIS A 12 3.97 -3.89 -1.86
N ASP A 13 5.19 -4.38 -1.63
CA ASP A 13 5.46 -5.80 -1.40
C ASP A 13 4.80 -6.30 -0.10
N ALA A 14 4.79 -5.48 0.95
CA ALA A 14 4.09 -5.80 2.18
C ALA A 14 2.57 -5.92 1.95
N TRP A 15 1.98 -5.00 1.18
CA TRP A 15 0.57 -5.04 0.84
C TRP A 15 0.20 -6.26 0.00
N GLN A 16 0.98 -6.59 -1.03
CA GLN A 16 0.77 -7.79 -1.85
C GLN A 16 0.80 -9.07 -1.01
N ARG A 17 1.79 -9.19 -0.10
CA ARG A 17 1.90 -10.35 0.82
C ARG A 17 0.71 -10.43 1.78
N LEU A 18 0.23 -9.29 2.27
CA LEU A 18 -0.96 -9.25 3.13
C LEU A 18 -2.21 -9.66 2.35
N GLY A 19 -2.37 -9.19 1.11
CA GLY A 19 -3.45 -9.57 0.21
C GLY A 19 -3.51 -11.08 -0.03
N GLN A 20 -2.37 -11.71 -0.32
CA GLN A 20 -2.31 -13.17 -0.47
C GLN A 20 -2.80 -13.90 0.79
N ARG A 21 -2.34 -13.46 1.98
CA ARG A 21 -2.79 -14.05 3.25
C ARG A 21 -4.27 -13.82 3.50
N TRP A 22 -4.82 -12.69 3.05
CA TRP A 22 -6.24 -12.41 3.14
C TRP A 22 -7.06 -13.35 2.25
N GLU A 23 -6.64 -13.60 1.02
CA GLU A 23 -7.29 -14.60 0.15
C GLU A 23 -7.24 -16.01 0.76
N ASP A 24 -6.09 -16.42 1.30
CA ASP A 24 -5.95 -17.70 1.99
C ASP A 24 -6.89 -17.78 3.21
N ALA A 25 -7.01 -16.69 3.98
CA ALA A 25 -7.92 -16.62 5.12
C ALA A 25 -9.39 -16.74 4.69
N LYS A 26 -9.80 -16.05 3.62
CA LYS A 26 -11.18 -16.12 3.08
C LYS A 26 -11.56 -17.52 2.61
N SER A 27 -10.60 -18.36 2.24
CA SER A 27 -10.87 -19.75 1.84
C SER A 27 -11.39 -20.61 3.00
N LEU A 28 -11.01 -20.28 4.24
CA LEU A 28 -11.39 -21.01 5.46
C LEU A 28 -12.44 -20.25 6.28
N TRP A 29 -12.41 -18.92 6.22
CA TRP A 29 -13.30 -18.02 6.93
C TRP A 29 -14.36 -17.50 5.96
N ASN A 30 -15.58 -18.03 6.00
CA ASN A 30 -16.67 -17.65 5.09
C ASN A 30 -18.01 -17.45 5.81
N ASP A 31 -17.98 -16.63 6.87
CA ASP A 31 -19.16 -16.30 7.68
C ASP A 31 -19.46 -14.78 7.61
N PRO A 32 -20.63 -14.31 8.12
CA PRO A 32 -20.97 -12.88 8.19
C PRO A 32 -19.92 -11.97 8.82
N VAL A 33 -19.13 -12.46 9.77
CA VAL A 33 -18.08 -11.68 10.45
C VAL A 33 -16.97 -11.35 9.47
N ARG A 34 -16.60 -12.29 8.60
CA ARG A 34 -15.63 -12.06 7.52
C ARG A 34 -16.06 -10.93 6.59
N TRP A 35 -17.33 -10.93 6.16
CA TRP A 35 -17.87 -9.89 5.27
C TRP A 35 -17.86 -8.51 5.94
N ASN A 36 -18.22 -8.45 7.23
CA ASN A 36 -18.16 -7.21 8.01
C ASN A 36 -16.71 -6.72 8.14
N PHE A 37 -15.77 -7.60 8.46
CA PHE A 37 -14.35 -7.26 8.54
C PHE A 37 -13.81 -6.72 7.20
N GLU A 38 -14.18 -7.37 6.10
CA GLU A 38 -13.77 -6.96 4.76
C GLU A 38 -14.25 -5.54 4.43
N LYS A 39 -15.51 -5.23 4.78
CA LYS A 39 -16.10 -3.92 4.54
C LYS A 39 -15.57 -2.84 5.47
N GLU A 40 -15.42 -3.14 6.76
CA GLU A 40 -15.13 -2.15 7.80
C GLU A 40 -13.64 -1.88 7.98
N HIS A 41 -12.79 -2.83 7.60
CA HIS A 41 -11.35 -2.74 7.85
C HIS A 41 -10.52 -2.96 6.58
N TRP A 42 -10.79 -4.03 5.83
CA TRP A 42 -9.97 -4.36 4.66
C TRP A 42 -10.09 -3.33 3.54
N ALA A 43 -11.32 -3.04 3.08
CA ALA A 43 -11.55 -2.10 1.99
C ALA A 43 -11.07 -0.66 2.31
N PRO A 44 -11.30 -0.10 3.52
CA PRO A 44 -10.73 1.18 3.90
C PRO A 44 -9.19 1.18 3.92
N LEU A 45 -8.58 0.09 4.42
CA LEU A 45 -7.12 -0.04 4.46
C LEU A 45 -6.51 -0.09 3.06
N GLU A 46 -7.14 -0.83 2.14
CA GLU A 46 -6.71 -0.88 0.74
C GLU A 46 -6.66 0.51 0.10
N GLY A 47 -7.73 1.30 0.27
CA GLY A 47 -7.77 2.67 -0.23
C GLY A 47 -6.68 3.56 0.38
N GLN A 48 -6.42 3.44 1.68
CA GLN A 48 -5.37 4.18 2.38
C GLN A 48 -3.97 3.80 1.88
N VAL A 49 -3.70 2.51 1.68
CA VAL A 49 -2.39 2.03 1.18
C VAL A 49 -2.14 2.52 -0.25
N GLN A 50 -3.13 2.43 -1.13
CA GLN A 50 -3.02 2.92 -2.51
C GLN A 50 -2.79 4.44 -2.56
N ALA A 51 -3.53 5.20 -1.76
CA ALA A 51 -3.34 6.64 -1.64
C ALA A 51 -1.91 6.97 -1.14
N THR A 52 -1.45 6.27 -0.11
CA THR A 52 -0.11 6.47 0.47
C THR A 52 0.99 6.19 -0.55
N GLN A 53 0.91 5.07 -1.28
CA GLN A 53 1.89 4.73 -2.33
C GLN A 53 1.97 5.83 -3.39
N ARG A 54 0.81 6.30 -3.87
CA ARG A 54 0.75 7.37 -4.87
C ARG A 54 1.38 8.68 -4.38
N GLU A 55 1.13 9.05 -3.13
CA GLU A 55 1.73 10.27 -2.56
C GLU A 55 3.24 10.11 -2.34
N MET A 56 3.71 8.93 -1.93
CA MET A 56 5.14 8.64 -1.82
C MET A 56 5.87 8.74 -3.17
N GLU A 57 5.25 8.23 -4.24
CA GLU A 57 5.78 8.35 -5.61
C GLU A 57 5.86 9.81 -6.07
N GLN A 58 4.82 10.62 -5.82
CA GLN A 58 4.82 12.04 -6.13
C GLN A 58 5.93 12.79 -5.38
N LEU A 59 6.08 12.52 -4.07
CA LEU A 59 7.14 13.12 -3.26
C LEU A 59 8.53 12.76 -3.77
N ALA A 60 8.75 11.51 -4.17
CA ALA A 60 10.01 11.07 -4.76
C ALA A 60 10.33 11.83 -6.06
N GLN A 61 9.32 12.07 -6.91
CA GLN A 61 9.47 12.85 -8.15
C GLN A 61 9.83 14.31 -7.88
N VAL A 62 9.10 14.97 -6.96
CA VAL A 62 9.35 16.38 -6.60
C VAL A 62 10.75 16.57 -6.04
N ILE A 63 11.20 15.68 -5.14
CA ILE A 63 12.55 15.73 -4.58
C ILE A 63 13.60 15.54 -5.67
N ALA A 64 13.39 14.58 -6.59
CA ALA A 64 14.30 14.36 -7.70
C ALA A 64 14.40 15.57 -8.64
N GLN A 65 13.29 16.27 -8.88
CA GLN A 65 13.28 17.49 -9.69
C GLN A 65 14.02 18.63 -9.00
N ALA A 66 13.73 18.91 -7.72
CA ALA A 66 14.38 19.96 -6.95
C ALA A 66 15.91 19.79 -6.94
N GLN A 67 16.39 18.56 -6.81
CA GLN A 67 17.82 18.25 -6.83
C GLN A 67 18.48 18.47 -8.19
N ARG A 68 17.75 18.30 -9.29
CA ARG A 68 18.25 18.62 -10.64
C ARG A 68 18.35 20.12 -10.88
N SER A 69 17.44 20.91 -10.29
CA SER A 69 17.43 22.37 -10.44
C SER A 69 18.50 23.09 -9.60
N VAL A 70 19.07 22.43 -8.60
CA VAL A 70 20.14 22.97 -7.73
C VAL A 70 21.55 22.64 -8.27
N LYS A 71 21.65 21.78 -9.29
CA LYS A 71 22.90 21.53 -10.03
C LYS A 71 22.99 22.41 -11.28
#